data_AF-A0A3B9NMA7-F1
#
_entry.id   AF-A0A3B9NMA7-F1
#
_cell.length_a   1.000
_cell.length_b   1.000
_cell.length_c   1.000
_cell.angle_alpha   90.00
_cell.angle_beta   90.00
_cell.angle_gamma   90.00
#
_symmetry.space_group_name_H-M   'P 1'
#
loop_
_entity.id
_entity.type
_entity.pdbx_description
1 polymer ?
#
loop_
_entity_poly.entity_id
_entity_poly.type
_entity_poly.pdbx_seq_one_letter_code
_entity_poly.pdbx_strand_id
1 'polypeptide(L)'
;MRIGLARLIRGAVTHAKMLLLVCVALGMGGAGTFLLEGRLNSDLGQLIQPKGDQNWYQSNQAFQAAFPSYQQTALVVVRGRDAFAVETATQLLKDAFDARGGFDQVFAPAVEPFIKAHRLYFLEPADLTKWLQGAEFNFGVLQRLSEQPTLAATLLIIADMLGVQSGQPLPITLQHAIDGLLAGQPTAQAFYPLVSPEQTDFFNLIIVNGRQSLDEPLPNEQIVRTLRSIIDQQA
;
A
#
# COMPACT_ATOMS: atom_id res chain seq x y z
N MET A 1 43.11 40.96 27.60
CA MET A 1 42.12 40.80 26.50
C MET A 1 41.82 42.10 25.72
N ARG A 2 41.54 43.24 26.38
CA ARG A 2 41.15 44.51 25.70
C ARG A 2 42.21 45.09 24.73
N ILE A 3 43.50 44.99 25.07
CA ILE A 3 44.61 45.54 24.24
C ILE A 3 44.79 44.76 22.92
N GLY A 4 44.46 43.47 22.90
CA GLY A 4 44.53 42.62 21.71
C GLY A 4 43.44 42.98 20.69
N LEU A 5 42.20 43.16 21.13
CA LEU A 5 41.09 43.58 20.27
C LEU A 5 41.31 44.97 19.67
N ALA A 6 41.82 45.91 20.48
CA ALA A 6 42.08 47.27 20.02
C ALA A 6 43.18 47.34 18.94
N ARG A 7 44.20 46.48 19.01
CA ARG A 7 45.22 46.35 17.96
C ARG A 7 44.66 45.72 16.69
N LEU A 8 43.82 44.67 16.83
CA LEU A 8 43.13 44.01 15.72
C LEU A 8 42.23 44.97 14.94
N ILE A 9 41.43 45.77 15.64
CA ILE A 9 40.54 46.77 15.03
C ILE A 9 41.35 47.86 14.32
N ARG A 10 42.44 48.35 14.94
CA ARG A 10 43.29 49.37 14.32
C ARG A 10 44.00 48.85 13.06
N GLY A 11 44.41 47.58 13.06
CA GLY A 11 44.92 46.88 11.87
C GLY A 11 43.87 46.71 10.77
N ALA A 12 42.64 46.34 11.15
CA ALA A 12 41.50 46.20 10.24
C ALA A 12 41.12 47.52 9.57
N VAL A 13 41.13 48.64 10.30
CA VAL A 13 40.80 49.97 9.77
C VAL A 13 41.89 50.51 8.85
N THR A 14 43.17 50.30 9.19
CA THR A 14 44.31 50.75 8.36
C THR A 14 44.42 50.01 7.04
N HIS A 15 44.01 48.74 7.00
CA HIS A 15 44.07 47.88 5.80
C HIS A 15 42.68 47.48 5.29
N ALA A 16 41.70 48.38 5.42
CA ALA A 16 40.28 48.09 5.15
C ALA A 16 40.01 47.47 3.76
N LYS A 17 40.69 47.95 2.70
CA LYS A 17 40.55 47.41 1.34
C LYS A 17 41.05 45.97 1.22
N MET A 18 42.18 45.66 1.85
CA MET A 18 42.78 44.34 1.86
C MET A 18 41.93 43.36 2.68
N LEU A 19 41.43 43.82 3.83
CA LEU A 19 40.51 43.05 4.66
C LEU A 19 39.23 42.70 3.89
N LEU A 20 38.64 43.67 3.18
CA LEU A 20 37.45 43.46 2.36
C LEU A 20 37.70 42.45 1.24
N LEU A 21 38.84 42.52 0.56
CA LEU A 21 39.20 41.57 -0.50
C LEU A 21 39.36 40.15 0.06
N VAL A 22 40.00 40.01 1.22
CA VAL A 22 40.13 38.72 1.92
C VAL A 22 38.76 38.17 2.35
N CYS A 23 37.88 39.01 2.90
CA CYS A 23 36.52 38.60 3.26
C CYS A 23 35.72 38.14 2.04
N VAL A 24 35.82 38.85 0.91
CA VAL A 24 35.16 38.45 -0.34
C VAL A 24 35.75 37.14 -0.87
N ALA A 25 37.08 36.97 -0.86
CA ALA A 25 37.73 35.74 -1.28
C ALA A 25 37.34 34.54 -0.40
N LEU A 26 37.29 34.71 0.93
CA LEU A 26 36.84 33.70 1.86
C LEU A 26 35.33 33.42 1.71
N GLY A 27 34.52 34.44 1.44
CA GLY A 27 33.09 34.28 1.17
C GLY A 27 32.83 33.50 -0.11
N MET A 28 33.54 33.82 -1.20
CA MET A 28 33.47 33.06 -2.46
C MET A 28 34.02 31.65 -2.29
N GLY A 29 35.11 31.47 -1.55
CA GLY A 29 35.67 30.16 -1.22
C GLY A 29 34.69 29.31 -0.43
N GLY A 30 34.09 29.86 0.63
CA GLY A 30 33.09 29.18 1.45
C GLY A 30 31.80 28.86 0.69
N ALA A 31 31.34 29.76 -0.18
CA ALA A 31 30.22 29.49 -1.08
C ALA A 31 30.57 28.37 -2.08
N GLY A 32 31.78 28.38 -2.64
CA GLY A 32 32.27 27.34 -3.54
C GLY A 32 32.34 25.97 -2.87
N THR A 33 32.89 25.88 -1.66
CA THR A 33 32.94 24.62 -0.91
C THR A 33 31.54 24.15 -0.52
N PHE A 34 30.65 25.06 -0.11
CA PHE A 34 29.25 24.72 0.17
C PHE A 34 28.51 24.21 -1.07
N LEU A 35 28.76 24.77 -2.25
CA LEU A 35 28.14 24.30 -3.50
C LEU A 35 28.68 22.93 -3.95
N LEU A 36 29.93 22.60 -3.65
CA LEU A 36 30.56 21.34 -4.04
C LEU A 36 30.31 20.20 -3.04
N GLU A 37 30.33 20.50 -1.74
CA GLU A 37 30.26 19.51 -0.66
C GLU A 37 28.99 19.60 0.19
N GLY A 38 28.15 20.61 -0.04
CA GLY A 38 26.89 20.79 0.68
C GLY A 38 25.91 19.68 0.33
N ARG A 39 25.92 18.61 1.14
CA ARG A 39 24.93 17.54 1.10
C ARG A 39 23.91 17.73 2.23
N LEU A 40 22.64 17.67 1.88
CA LEU A 40 21.54 17.64 2.84
C LEU A 40 21.27 16.18 3.19
N ASN A 41 21.55 15.79 4.44
CA ASN A 41 21.17 14.47 4.92
C ASN A 41 19.80 14.54 5.60
N SER A 42 18.80 13.90 4.99
CA SER A 42 17.42 13.83 5.52
C SER A 42 17.17 12.61 6.41
N ASP A 43 18.22 11.86 6.78
CA ASP A 43 18.12 10.68 7.63
C ASP A 43 17.81 11.05 9.10
N LEU A 44 16.55 10.86 9.48
CA LEU A 44 16.05 11.05 10.85
C LEU A 44 16.74 10.14 11.87
N GLY A 45 17.27 8.99 11.46
CA GLY A 45 17.99 8.07 12.33
C GLY A 45 19.33 8.64 12.83
N GLN A 46 19.95 9.54 12.06
CA GLN A 46 21.22 10.18 12.42
C GLN A 46 21.05 11.39 13.33
N LEU A 47 19.82 11.93 13.45
CA LEU A 47 19.49 13.04 14.34
C LEU A 47 19.46 12.62 15.81
N ILE A 48 19.15 11.36 16.10
CA ILE A 48 19.06 10.84 17.47
C ILE A 48 20.29 9.97 17.75
N GLN A 49 21.26 10.51 18.47
CA GLN A 49 22.38 9.71 18.98
C GLN A 49 21.93 8.93 20.22
N PRO A 50 21.90 7.58 20.17
CA PRO A 50 21.45 6.77 21.29
C PRO A 50 22.42 6.89 22.48
N LYS A 51 21.94 7.43 23.60
CA LYS A 51 22.69 7.49 24.88
C LYS A 51 22.18 6.40 25.81
N GLY A 52 23.08 5.74 26.55
CA GLY A 52 22.73 4.67 27.50
C GLY A 52 22.80 3.28 26.89
N ASP A 53 21.91 2.36 27.31
CA ASP A 53 21.86 1.00 26.78
C ASP A 53 21.47 1.02 25.28
N GLN A 54 22.32 0.41 24.45
CA GLN A 54 22.23 0.40 22.99
C GLN A 54 21.68 -0.92 22.44
N ASN A 55 21.25 -1.86 23.28
CA ASN A 55 20.72 -3.16 22.83
C ASN A 55 19.60 -3.03 21.79
N TRP A 56 18.67 -2.09 21.98
CA TRP A 56 17.59 -1.81 21.02
C TRP A 56 18.12 -1.28 19.68
N TYR A 57 19.14 -0.42 19.72
CA TYR A 57 19.73 0.20 18.53
C TYR A 57 20.49 -0.83 17.71
N GLN A 58 21.30 -1.66 18.38
CA GLN A 58 22.01 -2.79 17.75
C GLN A 58 21.04 -3.81 17.17
N SER A 59 19.94 -4.13 17.87
CA SER A 59 18.90 -5.02 17.34
C SER A 59 18.21 -4.44 16.11
N ASN A 60 17.91 -3.14 16.12
CA ASN A 60 17.35 -2.45 14.96
C ASN A 60 18.34 -2.42 13.78
N GLN A 61 19.63 -2.14 14.02
CA GLN A 61 20.65 -2.21 12.97
C GLN A 61 20.79 -3.62 12.39
N ALA A 62 20.77 -4.65 13.24
CA ALA A 62 20.81 -6.04 12.80
C ALA A 62 19.56 -6.41 11.96
N PHE A 63 18.37 -5.97 12.38
CA PHE A 63 17.14 -6.15 11.62
C PHE A 63 17.20 -5.45 10.26
N GLN A 64 17.63 -4.18 10.24
CA GLN A 64 17.78 -3.39 9.03
C GLN A 64 18.77 -4.05 8.05
N ALA A 65 19.88 -4.60 8.56
CA ALA A 65 20.86 -5.31 7.75
C ALA A 65 20.33 -6.66 7.21
N ALA A 66 19.56 -7.39 8.03
CA ALA A 66 18.98 -8.68 7.64
C ALA A 66 17.81 -8.53 6.66
N PHE A 67 17.04 -7.45 6.76
CA PHE A 67 15.85 -7.19 5.95
C PHE A 67 15.87 -5.79 5.32
N PRO A 68 16.78 -5.54 4.36
CA PRO A 68 16.94 -4.22 3.75
C PRO A 68 15.67 -3.73 3.04
N SER A 69 14.83 -4.66 2.55
CA SER A 69 13.55 -4.34 1.89
C SER A 69 12.54 -3.62 2.79
N TYR A 70 12.59 -3.79 4.12
CA TYR A 70 11.64 -3.15 5.04
C TYR A 70 12.01 -1.71 5.44
N GLN A 71 13.19 -1.23 5.07
CA GLN A 71 13.62 0.12 5.45
C GLN A 71 12.87 1.21 4.65
N GLN A 72 12.42 0.90 3.44
CA GLN A 72 11.89 1.87 2.47
C GLN A 72 10.50 1.47 1.95
N THR A 73 9.68 0.96 2.87
CA THR A 73 8.34 0.47 2.57
C THR A 73 7.30 1.58 2.72
N ALA A 74 6.55 1.82 1.63
CA ALA A 74 5.33 2.59 1.64
C ALA A 74 4.12 1.64 1.68
N LEU A 75 3.09 2.03 2.44
CA LEU A 75 1.80 1.34 2.45
C LEU A 75 0.75 2.20 1.76
N VAL A 76 0.12 1.63 0.74
CA VAL A 76 -1.08 2.17 0.10
C VAL A 76 -2.28 1.38 0.63
N VAL A 77 -3.27 2.10 1.17
CA VAL A 77 -4.50 1.51 1.70
C VAL A 77 -5.63 1.76 0.72
N VAL A 78 -6.22 0.69 0.20
CA VAL A 78 -7.41 0.76 -0.66
C VAL A 78 -8.63 0.48 0.22
N ARG A 79 -9.53 1.46 0.35
CA ARG A 79 -10.75 1.36 1.16
C ARG A 79 -11.99 1.49 0.30
N GLY A 80 -13.02 0.73 0.62
CA GLY A 80 -14.35 0.88 0.04
C GLY A 80 -15.43 0.14 0.83
N ARG A 81 -16.68 0.24 0.36
CA ARG A 81 -17.84 -0.40 0.99
C ARG A 81 -18.22 -1.75 0.38
N ASP A 82 -17.55 -2.13 -0.71
CA ASP A 82 -17.77 -3.38 -1.41
C ASP A 82 -16.46 -4.14 -1.53
N ALA A 83 -16.44 -5.39 -1.05
CA ALA A 83 -15.23 -6.20 -0.99
C ALA A 83 -14.68 -6.50 -2.40
N PHE A 84 -15.56 -6.76 -3.36
CA PHE A 84 -15.17 -7.11 -4.72
C PHE A 84 -14.59 -5.89 -5.46
N ALA A 85 -15.20 -4.72 -5.31
CA ALA A 85 -14.71 -3.47 -5.86
C ALA A 85 -13.36 -3.07 -5.26
N VAL A 86 -13.18 -3.24 -3.93
CA VAL A 86 -11.91 -2.98 -3.26
C VAL A 86 -10.83 -3.94 -3.76
N GLU A 87 -11.13 -5.24 -3.90
CA GLU A 87 -10.21 -6.23 -4.47
C GLU A 87 -9.83 -5.88 -5.92
N THR A 88 -10.80 -5.51 -6.75
CA THR A 88 -10.59 -5.12 -8.15
C THR A 88 -9.72 -3.87 -8.26
N ALA A 89 -10.03 -2.82 -7.49
CA ALA A 89 -9.23 -1.61 -7.44
C ALA A 89 -7.79 -1.88 -6.93
N THR A 90 -7.65 -2.80 -5.96
CA THR A 90 -6.33 -3.22 -5.47
C THR A 90 -5.52 -3.90 -6.56
N GLN A 91 -6.12 -4.79 -7.34
CA GLN A 91 -5.45 -5.46 -8.45
C GLN A 91 -5.02 -4.45 -9.53
N LEU A 92 -5.91 -3.54 -9.92
CA LEU A 92 -5.61 -2.50 -10.92
C LEU A 92 -4.45 -1.61 -10.47
N LEU A 93 -4.46 -1.15 -9.21
CA LEU A 93 -3.38 -0.33 -8.66
C LEU A 93 -2.06 -1.10 -8.56
N LYS A 94 -2.11 -2.37 -8.13
CA LYS A 94 -0.93 -3.24 -8.09
C LYS A 94 -0.29 -3.34 -9.48
N ASP A 95 -1.09 -3.66 -10.49
CA ASP A 95 -0.62 -3.81 -11.88
C ASP A 95 -0.08 -2.49 -12.42
N ALA A 96 -0.70 -1.34 -12.07
CA ALA A 96 -0.21 -0.03 -12.45
C ALA A 96 1.14 0.33 -11.78
N PHE A 97 1.33 -0.04 -10.50
CA PHE A 97 2.60 0.14 -9.81
C PHE A 97 3.71 -0.74 -10.40
N ASP A 98 3.39 -2.00 -10.73
CA ASP A 98 4.33 -2.92 -11.40
C ASP A 98 4.72 -2.40 -12.79
N ALA A 99 3.75 -1.90 -13.57
CA ALA A 99 3.97 -1.46 -14.95
C ALA A 99 4.80 -0.17 -15.07
N ARG A 100 4.66 0.78 -14.14
CA ARG A 100 5.37 2.07 -14.22
C ARG A 100 6.87 1.94 -13.92
N GLY A 101 7.26 0.90 -13.17
CA GLY A 101 8.62 0.72 -12.69
C GLY A 101 9.02 1.79 -11.66
N GLY A 102 10.22 1.65 -11.09
CA GLY A 102 10.72 2.57 -10.04
C GLY A 102 10.56 2.04 -8.61
N PHE A 103 9.80 0.96 -8.44
CA PHE A 103 9.72 0.20 -7.19
C PHE A 103 10.47 -1.12 -7.35
N ASP A 104 11.17 -1.54 -6.30
CA ASP A 104 11.89 -2.82 -6.31
C ASP A 104 10.93 -3.99 -6.10
N GLN A 105 9.87 -3.77 -5.34
CA GLN A 105 8.85 -4.76 -5.06
C GLN A 105 7.49 -4.09 -4.82
N VAL A 106 6.45 -4.64 -5.44
CA VAL A 106 5.05 -4.32 -5.15
C VAL A 106 4.38 -5.61 -4.70
N PHE A 107 3.81 -5.61 -3.50
CA PHE A 107 3.18 -6.77 -2.91
C PHE A 107 1.81 -6.40 -2.35
N ALA A 108 0.77 -7.13 -2.74
CA ALA A 108 -0.59 -6.88 -2.29
C ALA A 108 -1.21 -8.21 -1.82
N PRO A 109 -1.19 -8.50 -0.50
CA PRO A 109 -1.60 -9.81 0.03
C PRO A 109 -3.01 -10.25 -0.39
N ALA A 110 -3.96 -9.30 -0.45
CA ALA A 110 -5.35 -9.59 -0.75
C ALA A 110 -5.55 -10.14 -2.18
N VAL A 111 -4.70 -9.74 -3.12
CA VAL A 111 -4.79 -10.13 -4.54
C VAL A 111 -3.67 -11.08 -4.99
N GLU A 112 -2.77 -11.46 -4.08
CA GLU A 112 -1.68 -12.37 -4.35
C GLU A 112 -2.21 -13.75 -4.80
N PRO A 113 -1.80 -14.31 -5.95
CA PRO A 113 -2.31 -15.57 -6.47
C PRO A 113 -2.23 -16.72 -5.48
N PHE A 114 -1.11 -16.84 -4.74
CA PHE A 114 -0.95 -17.86 -3.73
C PHE A 114 -1.98 -17.71 -2.60
N ILE A 115 -2.18 -16.50 -2.07
CA ILE A 115 -3.16 -16.27 -1.01
C ILE A 115 -4.57 -16.50 -1.53
N LYS A 116 -4.89 -16.02 -2.73
CA LYS A 116 -6.21 -16.23 -3.38
C LYS A 116 -6.55 -17.71 -3.53
N ALA A 117 -5.61 -18.52 -4.01
CA ALA A 117 -5.82 -19.95 -4.20
C ALA A 117 -6.02 -20.71 -2.88
N HIS A 118 -5.47 -20.20 -1.77
CA HIS A 118 -5.44 -20.89 -0.49
C HIS A 118 -6.26 -20.18 0.60
N ARG A 119 -7.17 -19.24 0.27
CA ARG A 119 -7.94 -18.47 1.26
C ARG A 119 -8.66 -19.35 2.30
N LEU A 120 -9.18 -20.50 1.86
CA LEU A 120 -9.90 -21.45 2.73
C LEU A 120 -9.00 -22.07 3.82
N TYR A 121 -7.68 -22.15 3.60
CA TYR A 121 -6.74 -22.70 4.58
C TYR A 121 -6.49 -21.77 5.77
N PHE A 122 -6.89 -20.50 5.65
CA PHE A 122 -6.77 -19.51 6.72
C PHE A 122 -8.03 -19.40 7.59
N LEU A 123 -9.08 -20.18 7.28
CA LEU A 123 -10.29 -20.23 8.10
C LEU A 123 -10.10 -21.12 9.33
N GLU A 124 -10.76 -20.77 10.42
CA GLU A 124 -10.89 -21.69 11.55
C GLU A 124 -11.70 -22.94 11.13
N PRO A 125 -11.45 -24.12 11.70
CA PRO A 125 -12.13 -25.35 11.32
C PRO A 125 -13.67 -25.27 11.36
N ALA A 126 -14.21 -24.52 12.33
CA ALA A 126 -15.65 -24.31 12.45
C ALA A 126 -16.22 -23.51 11.27
N ASP A 127 -15.54 -22.45 10.85
CA ASP A 127 -15.99 -21.60 9.74
C ASP A 127 -15.75 -22.27 8.39
N LEU A 128 -14.68 -23.04 8.24
CA LEU A 128 -14.47 -23.90 7.08
C LEU A 128 -15.62 -24.91 6.94
N THR A 129 -16.04 -25.54 8.04
CA THR A 129 -17.18 -26.49 8.03
C THR A 129 -18.47 -25.82 7.59
N LYS A 130 -18.78 -24.63 8.13
CA LYS A 130 -19.96 -23.84 7.71
C LYS A 130 -19.89 -23.47 6.23
N TRP A 131 -18.72 -23.03 5.76
CA TRP A 131 -18.51 -22.68 4.37
C TRP A 131 -18.71 -23.89 3.45
N LEU A 132 -18.19 -25.07 3.82
CA LEU A 132 -18.41 -26.31 3.07
C LEU A 132 -19.89 -26.69 2.99
N GLN A 133 -20.62 -26.65 4.11
CA GLN A 133 -22.06 -26.95 4.12
C GLN A 133 -22.83 -26.00 3.18
N GLY A 134 -22.49 -24.72 3.19
CA GLY A 134 -23.04 -23.76 2.25
C GLY A 134 -22.68 -24.10 0.79
N ALA A 135 -21.42 -24.42 0.52
CA ALA A 135 -20.96 -24.78 -0.82
C ALA A 135 -21.67 -26.03 -1.35
N GLU A 136 -21.84 -27.07 -0.52
CA GLU A 136 -22.58 -28.30 -0.84
C GLU A 136 -24.05 -27.99 -1.18
N PHE A 137 -24.70 -27.14 -0.38
CA PHE A 137 -26.06 -26.69 -0.63
C PHE A 137 -26.19 -25.93 -1.97
N ASN A 138 -25.18 -25.16 -2.33
CA ASN A 138 -25.16 -24.36 -3.55
C ASN A 138 -24.74 -25.15 -4.80
N PHE A 139 -24.03 -26.27 -4.63
CA PHE A 139 -23.40 -27.03 -5.72
C PHE A 139 -24.38 -27.47 -6.81
N GLY A 140 -25.55 -27.98 -6.43
CA GLY A 140 -26.54 -28.45 -7.40
C GLY A 140 -27.07 -27.35 -8.33
N VAL A 141 -27.16 -26.11 -7.86
CA VAL A 141 -27.52 -24.96 -8.69
C VAL A 141 -26.36 -24.56 -9.60
N LEU A 142 -25.14 -24.49 -9.05
CA LEU A 142 -23.94 -24.14 -9.81
C LEU A 142 -23.70 -25.10 -10.97
N GLN A 143 -23.93 -26.40 -10.77
CA GLN A 143 -23.79 -27.40 -11.81
C GLN A 143 -24.76 -27.12 -12.97
N ARG A 144 -26.05 -26.89 -12.67
CA ARG A 144 -27.05 -26.56 -13.70
C ARG A 144 -26.70 -25.27 -14.45
N LEU A 145 -26.23 -24.25 -13.74
CA LEU A 145 -25.80 -22.98 -14.35
C LEU A 145 -24.54 -23.13 -15.20
N SER A 146 -23.61 -24.01 -14.79
CA SER A 146 -22.41 -24.32 -15.57
C SER A 146 -22.73 -25.04 -16.87
N GLU A 147 -23.76 -25.89 -16.88
CA GLU A 147 -24.22 -26.59 -18.08
C GLU A 147 -24.95 -25.64 -19.04
N GLN A 148 -25.70 -24.66 -18.51
CA GLN A 148 -26.45 -23.68 -19.29
C GLN A 148 -26.31 -22.26 -18.71
N PRO A 149 -25.24 -21.52 -19.05
CA PRO A 149 -24.97 -20.19 -18.50
C PRO A 149 -25.78 -19.10 -19.22
N THR A 150 -27.11 -19.23 -19.22
CA THR A 150 -28.02 -18.27 -19.86
C THR A 150 -29.02 -17.70 -18.86
N LEU A 151 -29.48 -16.47 -19.12
CA LEU A 151 -30.51 -15.83 -18.29
C LEU A 151 -31.82 -16.64 -18.28
N ALA A 152 -32.21 -17.19 -19.44
CA ALA A 152 -33.40 -18.03 -19.55
C ALA A 152 -33.30 -19.27 -18.67
N ALA A 153 -32.17 -19.99 -18.71
CA ALA A 153 -31.94 -21.15 -17.84
C ALA A 153 -31.92 -20.75 -16.36
N THR A 154 -31.32 -19.60 -16.02
CA THR A 154 -31.30 -19.06 -14.65
C THR A 154 -32.72 -18.81 -14.14
N LEU A 155 -33.57 -18.16 -14.94
CA LEU A 155 -34.97 -17.90 -14.58
C LEU A 155 -35.78 -19.19 -14.41
N LEU A 156 -35.52 -20.21 -15.24
CA LEU A 156 -36.14 -21.52 -15.11
C LEU A 156 -35.73 -22.25 -13.83
N ILE A 157 -34.44 -22.19 -13.46
CA ILE A 157 -33.93 -22.79 -12.21
C ILE A 157 -34.55 -22.10 -11.00
N ILE A 158 -34.68 -20.76 -11.03
CA ILE A 158 -35.37 -19.99 -9.97
C ILE A 158 -36.84 -20.42 -9.86
N ALA A 159 -37.55 -20.52 -10.99
CA ALA A 159 -38.95 -20.92 -11.01
C ALA A 159 -39.17 -22.35 -10.47
N ASP A 160 -38.29 -23.29 -10.83
CA ASP A 160 -38.30 -24.68 -10.36
C ASP A 160 -38.13 -24.74 -8.82
N MET A 161 -37.13 -24.02 -8.27
CA MET A 161 -36.91 -24.02 -6.82
C MET A 161 -38.03 -23.37 -6.02
N LEU A 162 -38.60 -22.26 -6.52
CA LEU A 162 -39.74 -21.59 -5.88
C LEU A 162 -41.02 -22.46 -5.92
N GLY A 163 -41.19 -23.25 -6.97
CA GLY A 163 -42.34 -24.15 -7.13
C GLY A 163 -42.27 -25.43 -6.30
N VAL A 164 -41.07 -25.96 -6.03
CA VAL A 164 -40.87 -27.29 -5.42
C VAL A 164 -40.49 -27.23 -3.93
N GLN A 165 -39.81 -26.17 -3.47
CA GLN A 165 -39.24 -26.09 -2.11
C GLN A 165 -39.75 -24.90 -1.29
N SER A 166 -41.08 -24.72 -1.22
CA SER A 166 -41.67 -23.65 -0.42
C SER A 166 -41.25 -23.77 1.06
N GLY A 167 -40.48 -22.80 1.55
CA GLY A 167 -40.05 -22.68 2.96
C GLY A 167 -38.60 -23.04 3.25
N GLN A 168 -37.82 -23.52 2.28
CA GLN A 168 -36.36 -23.67 2.41
C GLN A 168 -35.64 -22.37 2.02
N PRO A 169 -34.49 -22.03 2.63
CA PRO A 169 -33.68 -20.91 2.17
C PRO A 169 -33.17 -21.16 0.74
N LEU A 170 -33.19 -20.14 -0.11
CA LEU A 170 -32.66 -20.25 -1.46
C LEU A 170 -31.13 -20.36 -1.42
N PRO A 171 -30.49 -21.15 -2.32
CA PRO A 171 -29.05 -21.11 -2.49
C PRO A 171 -28.58 -19.70 -2.83
N ILE A 172 -27.45 -19.29 -2.24
CA ILE A 172 -26.91 -17.92 -2.37
C ILE A 172 -26.75 -17.48 -3.84
N THR A 173 -26.40 -18.39 -4.76
CA THR A 173 -26.29 -18.07 -6.19
C THR A 173 -27.61 -17.55 -6.76
N LEU A 174 -28.73 -18.19 -6.40
CA LEU A 174 -30.04 -17.79 -6.90
C LEU A 174 -30.53 -16.52 -6.21
N GLN A 175 -30.30 -16.41 -4.90
CA GLN A 175 -30.66 -15.21 -4.16
C GLN A 175 -29.96 -13.97 -4.74
N HIS A 176 -28.64 -14.02 -4.94
CA HIS A 176 -27.89 -12.92 -5.54
C HIS A 176 -28.26 -12.68 -7.01
N ALA A 177 -28.57 -13.73 -7.78
CA ALA A 177 -29.06 -13.56 -9.15
C ALA A 177 -30.41 -12.83 -9.18
N ILE A 178 -31.33 -13.16 -8.28
CA ILE A 178 -32.62 -12.46 -8.13
C ILE A 178 -32.38 -11.00 -7.73
N ASP A 179 -31.60 -10.76 -6.67
CA ASP A 179 -31.33 -9.41 -6.16
C ASP A 179 -30.65 -8.55 -7.23
N GLY A 180 -29.68 -9.10 -7.96
CA GLY A 180 -29.01 -8.43 -9.08
C GLY A 180 -29.95 -8.10 -10.23
N LEU A 181 -30.83 -9.04 -10.61
CA LEU A 181 -31.85 -8.79 -11.63
C LEU A 181 -32.82 -7.67 -11.22
N LEU A 182 -33.26 -7.67 -9.95
CA LEU A 182 -34.13 -6.62 -9.41
C LEU A 182 -33.43 -5.26 -9.34
N ALA A 183 -32.13 -5.23 -9.09
CA ALA A 183 -31.29 -4.02 -9.11
C ALA A 183 -30.89 -3.57 -10.52
N GLY A 184 -31.23 -4.32 -11.57
CA GLY A 184 -30.82 -4.04 -12.95
C GLY A 184 -29.34 -4.33 -13.26
N GLN A 185 -28.64 -5.03 -12.36
CA GLN A 185 -27.26 -5.47 -12.52
C GLN A 185 -27.18 -6.98 -12.31
N PRO A 186 -27.21 -7.81 -13.37
CA PRO A 186 -27.19 -9.25 -13.22
C PRO A 186 -25.82 -9.71 -12.68
N THR A 187 -25.75 -9.91 -11.37
CA THR A 187 -24.59 -10.45 -10.66
C THR A 187 -24.90 -11.83 -10.13
N ALA A 188 -23.96 -12.76 -10.24
CA ALA A 188 -24.08 -14.09 -9.65
C ALA A 188 -22.94 -14.32 -8.66
N GLN A 189 -23.27 -14.85 -7.49
CA GLN A 189 -22.29 -15.19 -6.47
C GLN A 189 -22.18 -16.71 -6.33
N ALA A 190 -21.05 -17.27 -6.76
CA ALA A 190 -20.86 -18.72 -6.80
C ALA A 190 -20.58 -19.35 -5.44
N PHE A 191 -19.99 -18.61 -4.50
CA PHE A 191 -19.62 -19.13 -3.19
C PHE A 191 -19.99 -18.16 -2.09
N TYR A 192 -20.18 -18.69 -0.87
CA TYR A 192 -20.40 -17.86 0.30
C TYR A 192 -19.21 -16.93 0.52
N PRO A 193 -19.46 -15.64 0.82
CA PRO A 193 -18.39 -14.69 1.04
C PRO A 193 -17.60 -15.11 2.28
N LEU A 194 -16.27 -14.95 2.23
CA LEU A 194 -15.39 -15.23 3.36
C LEU A 194 -15.30 -14.05 4.36
N VAL A 195 -16.08 -13.01 4.11
CA VAL A 195 -16.16 -11.81 4.93
C VAL A 195 -17.43 -11.81 5.76
N SER A 196 -17.39 -11.20 6.94
CA SER A 196 -18.57 -11.09 7.78
C SER A 196 -19.64 -10.24 7.09
N PRO A 197 -20.92 -10.63 7.10
CA PRO A 197 -22.02 -9.82 6.57
C PRO A 197 -22.18 -8.46 7.26
N GLU A 198 -21.69 -8.34 8.50
CA GLU A 198 -21.75 -7.10 9.29
C GLU A 198 -20.63 -6.10 8.92
N GLN A 199 -19.65 -6.54 8.11
CA GLN A 199 -18.54 -5.71 7.70
C GLN A 199 -18.98 -4.73 6.61
N THR A 200 -18.89 -3.44 6.92
CA THR A 200 -19.31 -2.34 6.03
C THR A 200 -18.16 -1.61 5.36
N ASP A 201 -16.95 -1.77 5.89
CA ASP A 201 -15.72 -1.19 5.35
C ASP A 201 -14.71 -2.31 5.06
N PHE A 202 -14.19 -2.31 3.84
CA PHE A 202 -13.17 -3.23 3.38
C PHE A 202 -11.86 -2.49 3.13
N PHE A 203 -10.76 -3.10 3.55
CA PHE A 203 -9.42 -2.53 3.45
C PHE A 203 -8.48 -3.55 2.85
N ASN A 204 -7.78 -3.15 1.79
CA ASN A 204 -6.67 -3.88 1.24
C ASN A 204 -5.39 -3.06 1.34
N LEU A 205 -4.27 -3.76 1.50
CA LEU A 205 -2.96 -3.16 1.58
C LEU A 205 -2.17 -3.48 0.31
N ILE A 206 -1.50 -2.46 -0.22
CA ILE A 206 -0.44 -2.62 -1.21
C ILE A 206 0.84 -2.08 -0.58
N ILE A 207 1.81 -2.97 -0.46
CA ILE A 207 3.12 -2.74 0.13
C ILE A 207 4.09 -2.48 -1.02
N VAL A 208 4.71 -1.31 -1.01
CA VAL A 208 5.59 -0.86 -2.10
C VAL A 208 6.95 -0.51 -1.55
N ASN A 209 8.00 -1.11 -2.09
CA ASN A 209 9.38 -0.79 -1.75
C ASN A 209 9.94 0.18 -2.80
N GLY A 210 10.18 1.42 -2.39
CA GLY A 210 10.78 2.44 -3.25
C GLY A 210 12.30 2.45 -3.15
N ARG A 211 12.98 2.86 -4.23
CA ARG A 211 14.42 3.17 -4.21
C ARG A 211 14.62 4.59 -3.72
N GLN A 212 15.25 4.80 -2.56
CA GLN A 212 15.60 6.14 -2.09
C GLN A 212 17.00 6.55 -2.52
N SER A 213 17.11 7.78 -3.04
CA SER A 213 18.37 8.51 -3.07
C SER A 213 18.44 9.40 -1.83
N LEU A 214 19.27 9.03 -0.84
CA LEU A 214 19.43 9.80 0.42
C LEU A 214 20.15 11.14 0.20
N ASP A 215 20.72 11.36 -0.98
CA ASP A 215 21.37 12.61 -1.39
C ASP A 215 20.35 13.69 -1.82
N GLU A 216 19.05 13.35 -1.92
CA GLU A 216 17.98 14.30 -2.26
C GLU A 216 17.23 14.82 -1.01
N PRO A 217 16.75 16.08 -1.02
CA PRO A 217 15.88 16.58 0.03
C PRO A 217 14.54 15.82 -0.01
N LEU A 218 14.21 15.13 1.09
CA LEU A 218 12.94 14.41 1.31
C LEU A 218 12.72 13.19 0.36
N PRO A 219 13.55 12.14 0.42
CA PRO A 219 13.42 10.97 -0.46
C PRO A 219 12.06 10.25 -0.35
N ASN A 220 11.44 10.27 0.83
CA ASN A 220 10.09 9.74 1.05
C ASN A 220 9.01 10.51 0.26
N GLU A 221 9.21 11.81 0.04
CA GLU A 221 8.23 12.64 -0.68
C GLU A 221 8.15 12.24 -2.16
N GLN A 222 9.28 11.90 -2.77
CA GLN A 222 9.32 11.45 -4.16
C GLN A 222 8.57 10.13 -4.36
N ILE A 223 8.70 9.19 -3.43
CA ILE A 223 7.93 7.93 -3.42
C ILE A 223 6.44 8.23 -3.34
N VAL A 224 6.01 9.07 -2.38
CA VAL A 224 4.60 9.42 -2.20
C VAL A 224 4.03 10.17 -3.40
N ARG A 225 4.78 11.12 -3.98
CA ARG A 225 4.38 11.85 -5.20
C ARG A 225 4.21 10.90 -6.39
N THR A 226 5.13 9.95 -6.55
CA THR A 226 5.04 8.94 -7.60
C THR A 226 3.80 8.08 -7.43
N LEU A 227 3.55 7.57 -6.21
CA LEU A 227 2.35 6.80 -5.89
C LEU A 227 1.07 7.58 -6.19
N ARG A 228 0.97 8.84 -5.73
CA ARG A 228 -0.19 9.70 -5.99
C ARG A 228 -0.42 9.91 -7.48
N SER A 229 0.64 10.18 -8.24
CA SER A 229 0.52 10.39 -9.69
C SER A 229 0.02 9.16 -10.45
N ILE A 230 0.19 7.95 -9.90
CA ILE A 230 -0.37 6.72 -10.49
C ILE A 230 -1.83 6.58 -10.08
N ILE A 231 -2.14 6.81 -8.81
CA ILE A 231 -3.50 6.74 -8.28
C ILE A 231 -4.42 7.71 -9.02
N ASP A 232 -3.98 8.95 -9.22
CA ASP A 232 -4.76 10.00 -9.91
C ASP A 232 -5.01 9.67 -11.41
N GLN A 233 -4.22 8.78 -12.02
CA GLN A 233 -4.43 8.31 -13.41
C GLN A 233 -5.42 7.14 -13.51
N GLN A 234 -5.70 6.46 -12.40
CA GLN A 234 -6.59 5.30 -12.32
C GLN A 234 -7.96 5.64 -11.71
N ALA A 235 -8.13 6.85 -11.16
CA ALA A 235 -9.37 7.39 -10.63
C ALA A 235 -10.18 8.11 -11.73
#